data_AF-A0A524IHH2-F1
#
_entry.id   AF-A0A524IHH2-F1
#
_cell.length_a   1.000
_cell.length_b   1.000
_cell.length_c   1.000
_cell.angle_alpha   90.00
_cell.angle_beta   90.00
_cell.angle_gamma   90.00
#
_symmetry.space_group_name_H-M   'P 1'
#
loop_
_entity.id
_entity.type
_entity.pdbx_description
1 polymer ?
#
loop_
_entity_poly.entity_id
_entity_poly.type
_entity_poly.pdbx_seq_one_letter_code
_entity_poly.pdbx_strand_id
1 'polypeptide(L)'
;MSHFESRPADSYGFREILYSKRDWVATVTINRPHNYNAYSTSALEELATAFRDAAFDDQVGVIVFTGAGDRSFCTGGDVKEYEAEYTTRPRDYWKYMRLFRAYLETIINTGKPVIARLNGMAVGGGNESQMACDLAVMAEHAWIGQVGTRVGSVAAGGATQWLPIMIGDRRAREMLLFNGQIPAAQALDWGLVNRVVPSVTKDGEFIEGATKEQIRQAQKGEDGYAICLDRL
;
A
#
# COMPACT_ATOMS: atom_id res chain seq x y z
N MET A 1 -25.33 9.62 24.82
CA MET A 1 -24.35 9.67 23.72
C MET A 1 -24.37 8.31 23.08
N SER A 2 -24.54 8.25 21.75
CA SER A 2 -24.45 6.99 21.03
C SER A 2 -22.99 6.54 20.98
N HIS A 3 -22.75 5.23 21.14
CA HIS A 3 -21.40 4.67 21.14
C HIS A 3 -20.75 4.62 19.74
N PHE A 4 -21.53 4.84 18.68
CA PHE A 4 -21.12 4.68 17.28
C PHE A 4 -21.40 5.95 16.45
N GLU A 5 -21.35 7.12 17.08
CA GLU A 5 -21.52 8.38 16.36
C GLU A 5 -20.37 8.58 15.35
N SER A 6 -20.72 8.97 14.12
CA SER A 6 -19.75 9.38 13.11
C SER A 6 -18.91 10.56 13.64
N ARG A 7 -17.59 10.46 13.46
CA ARG A 7 -16.64 11.48 13.90
C ARG A 7 -15.99 12.16 12.71
N PRO A 8 -15.81 13.49 12.70
CA PRO A 8 -15.01 14.16 11.68
C PRO A 8 -13.59 13.57 11.59
N ALA A 9 -13.10 13.34 10.36
CA ALA A 9 -11.80 12.69 10.13
C ALA A 9 -10.62 13.49 10.71
N ASP A 10 -10.71 14.81 10.68
CA ASP A 10 -9.73 15.74 11.25
C ASP A 10 -9.64 15.68 12.78
N SER A 11 -10.70 15.26 13.47
CA SER A 11 -10.74 15.14 14.94
C SER A 11 -9.77 14.10 15.51
N TYR A 12 -9.20 13.24 14.66
CA TYR A 12 -8.21 12.24 15.06
C TYR A 12 -6.79 12.80 15.21
N GLY A 13 -6.46 13.93 14.58
CA GLY A 13 -5.15 14.56 14.69
C GLY A 13 -3.97 13.69 14.23
N PHE A 14 -4.18 12.82 13.23
CA PHE A 14 -3.15 11.97 12.67
C PHE A 14 -1.99 12.77 12.09
N ARG A 15 -0.76 12.24 12.23
CA ARG A 15 0.48 12.92 11.84
C ARG A 15 1.17 12.27 10.67
N GLU A 16 1.06 10.95 10.55
CA GLU A 16 1.76 10.16 9.55
C GLU A 16 0.86 9.65 8.42
N ILE A 17 -0.45 9.81 8.57
CA ILE A 17 -1.45 9.53 7.54
C ILE A 17 -2.33 10.74 7.27
N LEU A 18 -2.91 10.81 6.06
CA LEU A 18 -4.06 11.65 5.77
C LEU A 18 -5.31 10.78 5.82
N TYR A 19 -6.37 11.32 6.41
CA TYR A 19 -7.65 10.65 6.53
C TYR A 19 -8.78 11.60 6.16
N SER A 20 -9.66 11.17 5.26
CA SER A 20 -10.81 11.95 4.82
C SER A 20 -12.02 11.06 4.59
N LYS A 21 -13.22 11.63 4.75
CA LYS A 21 -14.50 10.98 4.48
C LYS A 21 -15.37 11.90 3.65
N ARG A 22 -15.83 11.43 2.50
CA ARG A 22 -16.67 12.20 1.59
C ARG A 22 -17.49 11.27 0.71
N ASP A 23 -18.75 11.60 0.48
CA ASP A 23 -19.60 10.93 -0.52
C ASP A 23 -19.58 9.39 -0.37
N TRP A 24 -19.71 8.90 0.87
CA TRP A 24 -19.66 7.47 1.23
C TRP A 24 -18.29 6.78 1.10
N VAL A 25 -17.23 7.53 0.83
CA VAL A 25 -15.87 7.03 0.69
C VAL A 25 -14.98 7.55 1.81
N ALA A 26 -14.35 6.63 2.54
CA ALA A 26 -13.23 6.96 3.42
C ALA A 26 -11.92 6.76 2.67
N THR A 27 -11.08 7.78 2.58
CA THR A 27 -9.75 7.67 1.97
C THR A 27 -8.69 7.71 3.06
N VAL A 28 -7.94 6.63 3.20
CA VAL A 28 -6.79 6.48 4.09
C VAL A 28 -5.52 6.56 3.24
N THR A 29 -4.62 7.50 3.56
CA THR A 29 -3.38 7.72 2.79
C THR A 29 -2.18 7.70 3.70
N ILE A 30 -1.20 6.82 3.47
CA ILE A 30 0.10 6.94 4.17
C ILE A 30 0.81 8.19 3.67
N ASN A 31 1.20 9.10 4.57
CA ASN A 31 1.76 10.39 4.24
C ASN A 31 3.21 10.54 4.69
N ARG A 32 4.06 9.63 4.18
CA ARG A 32 5.52 9.66 4.40
C ARG A 32 6.27 9.59 3.06
N PRO A 33 5.97 10.46 2.09
CA PRO A 33 6.51 10.34 0.73
C PRO A 33 8.05 10.48 0.69
N HIS A 34 8.62 11.20 1.66
CA HIS A 34 10.07 11.34 1.84
C HIS A 34 10.78 10.01 2.18
N ASN A 35 10.05 9.01 2.67
CA ASN A 35 10.54 7.67 2.97
C ASN A 35 9.71 6.60 2.25
N TYR A 36 9.26 6.88 1.02
CA TYR A 36 8.51 5.95 0.18
C TYR A 36 7.26 5.35 0.85
N ASN A 37 6.60 6.14 1.70
CA ASN A 37 5.45 5.72 2.48
C ASN A 37 5.71 4.45 3.31
N ALA A 38 6.95 4.25 3.75
CA ALA A 38 7.26 3.24 4.75
C ALA A 38 6.59 3.60 6.08
N TYR A 39 5.90 2.65 6.70
CA TYR A 39 5.18 2.88 7.95
C TYR A 39 6.13 2.77 9.16
N SER A 40 6.07 3.79 10.02
CA SER A 40 6.65 3.72 11.36
C SER A 40 5.71 2.97 12.32
N THR A 41 6.14 2.77 13.57
CA THR A 41 5.24 2.35 14.65
C THR A 41 4.02 3.26 14.80
N SER A 42 4.22 4.58 14.76
CA SER A 42 3.13 5.56 14.89
C SER A 42 2.16 5.45 13.72
N ALA A 43 2.67 5.28 12.49
CA ALA A 43 1.80 5.08 11.32
C ALA A 43 0.93 3.83 11.45
N LEU A 44 1.46 2.72 11.99
CA LEU A 44 0.66 1.50 12.19
C LEU A 44 -0.52 1.71 13.14
N GLU A 45 -0.31 2.45 14.24
CA GLU A 45 -1.36 2.77 15.20
C GLU A 45 -2.41 3.72 14.60
N GLU A 46 -1.97 4.73 13.86
CA GLU A 46 -2.86 5.68 13.16
C GLU A 46 -3.68 4.97 12.08
N LEU A 47 -3.05 4.10 11.27
CA LEU A 47 -3.72 3.30 10.24
C LEU A 47 -4.78 2.40 10.86
N ALA A 48 -4.43 1.61 11.88
CA ALA A 48 -5.39 0.74 12.57
C ALA A 48 -6.58 1.54 13.14
N THR A 49 -6.33 2.75 13.64
CA THR A 49 -7.38 3.63 14.14
C THR A 49 -8.28 4.14 13.02
N ALA A 50 -7.72 4.58 11.90
CA ALA A 50 -8.48 5.09 10.75
C ALA A 50 -9.35 4.01 10.09
N PHE A 51 -8.81 2.80 9.89
CA PHE A 51 -9.59 1.68 9.34
C PHE A 51 -10.72 1.27 10.28
N ARG A 52 -10.47 1.26 11.60
CA ARG A 52 -11.52 0.98 12.58
C ARG A 52 -12.61 2.04 12.61
N ASP A 53 -12.26 3.33 12.52
CA ASP A 53 -13.26 4.41 12.41
C ASP A 53 -14.11 4.22 11.15
N ALA A 54 -13.47 4.02 10.00
CA ALA A 54 -14.16 3.81 8.74
C ALA A 54 -15.08 2.58 8.75
N ALA A 55 -14.68 1.51 9.46
CA ALA A 55 -15.49 0.30 9.62
C ALA A 55 -16.82 0.57 10.36
N PHE A 56 -16.80 1.39 11.41
CA PHE A 56 -17.98 1.67 12.23
C PHE A 56 -18.81 2.87 11.79
N ASP A 57 -18.30 3.72 10.90
CA ASP A 57 -19.00 4.93 10.49
C ASP A 57 -20.07 4.67 9.42
N ASP A 58 -21.35 4.82 9.76
CA ASP A 58 -22.47 4.65 8.82
C ASP A 58 -22.46 5.61 7.62
N GLN A 59 -21.66 6.69 7.64
CA GLN A 59 -21.44 7.57 6.48
C GLN A 59 -20.39 7.05 5.51
N VAL A 60 -19.80 5.87 5.76
CA VAL A 60 -18.79 5.24 4.90
C VAL A 60 -19.35 3.93 4.36
N GLY A 61 -19.41 3.80 3.03
CA GLY A 61 -19.75 2.56 2.33
C GLY A 61 -18.54 1.84 1.74
N VAL A 62 -17.46 2.56 1.38
CA VAL A 62 -16.24 2.01 0.76
C VAL A 62 -15.01 2.70 1.34
N ILE A 63 -13.91 1.96 1.45
CA ILE A 63 -12.62 2.49 1.90
C ILE A 63 -11.62 2.44 0.75
N VAL A 64 -10.97 3.56 0.45
CA VAL A 64 -9.83 3.65 -0.48
C VAL A 64 -8.56 3.77 0.33
N PHE A 65 -7.58 2.92 0.04
CA PHE A 65 -6.28 2.93 0.69
C PHE A 65 -5.18 3.23 -0.32
N THR A 66 -4.34 4.23 -0.05
CA THR A 66 -3.30 4.68 -0.99
C THR A 66 -2.07 5.25 -0.26
N GLY A 67 -1.03 5.62 -1.03
CA GLY A 67 0.12 6.37 -0.52
C GLY A 67 0.12 7.80 -1.05
N ALA A 68 0.77 8.73 -0.33
CA ALA A 68 0.97 10.08 -0.80
C ALA A 68 2.00 10.11 -1.96
N GLY A 69 1.77 10.99 -2.93
CA GLY A 69 2.63 11.15 -4.12
C GLY A 69 2.40 10.08 -5.19
N ASP A 70 3.41 9.85 -6.01
CA ASP A 70 3.39 8.93 -7.17
C ASP A 70 4.53 7.91 -7.15
N ARG A 71 5.44 7.98 -6.18
CA ARG A 71 6.62 7.11 -6.15
C ARG A 71 6.32 5.75 -5.52
N SER A 72 5.42 5.74 -4.54
CA SER A 72 5.16 4.58 -3.69
C SER A 72 3.74 4.58 -3.16
N PHE A 73 3.10 3.42 -3.21
CA PHE A 73 1.99 3.11 -2.34
C PHE A 73 2.50 2.93 -0.90
N CYS A 74 3.39 1.96 -0.70
CA CYS A 74 4.04 1.66 0.58
C CYS A 74 5.19 0.68 0.35
N THR A 75 6.34 0.91 0.99
CA THR A 75 7.50 0.00 0.93
C THR A 75 7.67 -0.92 2.13
N GLY A 76 6.65 -1.01 3.00
CA GLY A 76 6.71 -1.81 4.23
C GLY A 76 7.16 -1.00 5.44
N GLY A 77 7.72 -1.67 6.44
CA GLY A 77 8.17 -1.00 7.66
C GLY A 77 9.41 -0.13 7.46
N ASP A 78 9.51 0.92 8.27
CA ASP A 78 10.62 1.87 8.25
C ASP A 78 11.93 1.21 8.74
N VAL A 79 12.81 0.87 7.80
CA VAL A 79 14.10 0.20 8.11
C VAL A 79 15.00 1.08 8.99
N LYS A 80 14.88 2.41 8.93
CA LYS A 80 15.65 3.31 9.81
C LYS A 80 15.20 3.19 11.25
N GLU A 81 13.89 3.09 11.49
CA GLU A 81 13.34 2.81 12.81
C GLU A 81 13.78 1.42 13.29
N TYR A 82 13.80 0.42 12.40
CA TYR A 82 14.25 -0.92 12.75
C TYR A 82 15.69 -0.93 13.25
N GLU A 83 16.58 -0.28 12.50
CA GLU A 83 17.98 -0.14 12.84
C GLU A 83 18.15 0.57 14.18
N ALA A 84 17.50 1.73 14.37
CA ALA A 84 17.64 2.53 15.59
C ALA A 84 17.05 1.86 16.85
N GLU A 85 15.87 1.24 16.73
CA GLU A 85 15.09 0.80 17.90
C GLU A 85 15.14 -0.73 18.10
N TYR A 86 14.89 -1.52 17.06
CA TYR A 86 14.68 -2.97 17.23
C TYR A 86 15.95 -3.79 17.20
N THR A 87 17.01 -3.31 16.53
CA THR A 87 18.32 -3.97 16.66
C THR A 87 18.94 -3.73 18.03
N THR A 88 18.65 -2.57 18.65
CA THR A 88 19.17 -2.20 19.98
C THR A 88 18.29 -2.76 21.11
N ARG A 89 16.99 -2.93 20.87
CA ARG A 89 16.00 -3.50 21.80
C ARG A 89 15.21 -4.65 21.14
N PRO A 90 15.84 -5.81 20.91
CA PRO A 90 15.23 -6.92 20.16
C PRO A 90 13.96 -7.49 20.82
N ARG A 91 13.79 -7.30 22.14
CA ARG A 91 12.57 -7.69 22.86
C ARG A 91 11.34 -6.84 22.52
N ASP A 92 11.50 -5.73 21.80
CA ASP A 92 10.38 -4.90 21.37
C ASP A 92 9.92 -5.23 19.95
N TYR A 93 10.72 -5.96 19.17
CA TYR A 93 10.39 -6.29 17.78
C TYR A 93 9.09 -7.11 17.63
N TRP A 94 8.83 -8.06 18.53
CA TRP A 94 7.57 -8.83 18.49
C TRP A 94 6.35 -7.95 18.80
N LYS A 95 6.52 -6.87 19.58
CA LYS A 95 5.44 -5.91 19.87
C LYS A 95 5.13 -5.08 18.63
N TYR A 96 6.16 -4.63 17.91
CA TYR A 96 6.02 -4.00 16.61
C TYR A 96 5.29 -4.91 15.61
N MET A 97 5.69 -6.18 15.51
CA MET A 97 5.00 -7.14 14.64
C MET A 97 3.54 -7.37 15.05
N ARG A 98 3.21 -7.26 16.35
CA ARG A 98 1.83 -7.30 16.83
C ARG A 98 1.03 -6.07 16.37
N LEU A 99 1.62 -4.89 16.33
CA LEU A 99 0.99 -3.69 15.78
C LEU A 99 0.77 -3.82 14.27
N PHE A 100 1.77 -4.31 13.54
CA PHE A 100 1.64 -4.56 12.10
C PHE A 100 0.51 -5.54 11.80
N ARG A 101 0.46 -6.65 12.55
CA ARG A 101 -0.63 -7.62 12.44
C ARG A 101 -2.00 -7.00 12.79
N ALA A 102 -2.09 -6.25 13.89
CA ALA A 102 -3.35 -5.62 14.29
C ALA A 102 -3.87 -4.65 13.22
N TYR A 103 -2.97 -3.87 12.61
CA TYR A 103 -3.29 -3.02 11.47
C TYR A 103 -3.84 -3.83 10.28
N LEU A 104 -3.17 -4.91 9.84
CA LEU A 104 -3.70 -5.75 8.76
C LEU A 104 -5.06 -6.38 9.12
N GLU A 105 -5.24 -6.80 10.36
CA GLU A 105 -6.52 -7.32 10.85
C GLU A 105 -7.64 -6.27 10.77
N THR A 106 -7.33 -4.97 10.92
CA THR A 106 -8.34 -3.91 10.72
C THR A 106 -8.78 -3.76 9.28
N ILE A 107 -7.94 -4.09 8.29
CA ILE A 107 -8.30 -4.07 6.86
C ILE A 107 -9.16 -5.29 6.52
N ILE A 108 -8.76 -6.47 6.98
CA ILE A 108 -9.42 -7.73 6.64
C ILE A 108 -10.82 -7.83 7.29
N ASN A 109 -11.00 -7.20 8.45
CA ASN A 109 -12.24 -7.28 9.25
C ASN A 109 -13.03 -5.97 9.28
N THR A 110 -12.90 -5.09 8.27
CA THR A 110 -13.66 -3.82 8.21
C THR A 110 -15.17 -4.03 8.11
N GLY A 111 -15.62 -5.13 7.47
CA GLY A 111 -17.00 -5.33 7.07
C GLY A 111 -17.46 -4.47 5.89
N LYS A 112 -16.54 -3.73 5.24
CA LYS A 112 -16.80 -2.82 4.10
C LYS A 112 -15.75 -3.04 3.01
N PRO A 113 -16.10 -2.91 1.72
CA PRO A 113 -15.13 -3.05 0.64
C PRO A 113 -13.94 -2.11 0.80
N VAL A 114 -12.72 -2.67 0.76
CA VAL A 114 -11.45 -1.93 0.77
C VAL A 114 -10.76 -2.06 -0.58
N ILE A 115 -10.46 -0.92 -1.20
CA ILE A 115 -9.80 -0.83 -2.50
C ILE A 115 -8.39 -0.26 -2.29
N ALA A 116 -7.38 -1.08 -2.60
CA ALA A 116 -6.00 -0.61 -2.71
C ALA A 116 -5.82 0.17 -4.02
N ARG A 117 -5.48 1.45 -3.90
CA ARG A 117 -5.12 2.33 -5.01
C ARG A 117 -3.60 2.46 -5.07
N LEU A 118 -2.96 1.63 -5.89
CA LEU A 118 -1.50 1.52 -5.98
C LEU A 118 -0.94 2.61 -6.92
N ASN A 119 -0.64 3.75 -6.31
CA ASN A 119 -0.12 4.97 -6.95
C ASN A 119 1.39 4.93 -7.23
N GLY A 120 2.07 3.82 -6.93
CA GLY A 120 3.51 3.63 -7.08
C GLY A 120 3.93 2.28 -6.51
N MET A 121 5.21 2.08 -6.22
CA MET A 121 5.70 0.78 -5.73
C MET A 121 4.98 0.27 -4.47
N ALA A 122 4.66 -1.03 -4.44
CA ALA A 122 4.07 -1.73 -3.29
C ALA A 122 4.97 -2.91 -2.91
N VAL A 123 5.71 -2.78 -1.81
CA VAL A 123 6.86 -3.65 -1.52
C VAL A 123 6.82 -4.17 -0.09
N GLY A 124 7.11 -5.47 0.10
CA GLY A 124 7.21 -6.07 1.44
C GLY A 124 5.88 -5.96 2.19
N GLY A 125 5.93 -5.34 3.37
CA GLY A 125 4.72 -5.04 4.15
C GLY A 125 3.70 -4.15 3.42
N GLY A 126 4.13 -3.36 2.44
CA GLY A 126 3.22 -2.64 1.54
C GLY A 126 2.48 -3.57 0.58
N ASN A 127 3.14 -4.61 0.07
CA ASN A 127 2.45 -5.64 -0.70
C ASN A 127 1.53 -6.49 0.21
N GLU A 128 1.93 -6.76 1.45
CA GLU A 128 1.06 -7.43 2.43
C GLU A 128 -0.19 -6.58 2.74
N SER A 129 -0.03 -5.26 2.81
CA SER A 129 -1.15 -4.34 3.03
C SER A 129 -2.12 -4.29 1.85
N GLN A 130 -1.63 -4.31 0.60
CA GLN A 130 -2.52 -4.34 -0.56
C GLN A 130 -3.23 -5.69 -0.71
N MET A 131 -2.55 -6.81 -0.42
CA MET A 131 -3.17 -8.14 -0.43
C MET A 131 -4.22 -8.32 0.68
N ALA A 132 -4.16 -7.52 1.75
CA ALA A 132 -5.19 -7.49 2.77
C ALA A 132 -6.47 -6.76 2.32
N CYS A 133 -6.40 -5.94 1.26
CA CYS A 133 -7.57 -5.27 0.67
C CYS A 133 -8.36 -6.23 -0.23
N ASP A 134 -9.64 -5.94 -0.46
CA ASP A 134 -10.53 -6.78 -1.28
C ASP A 134 -10.23 -6.67 -2.78
N LEU A 135 -9.94 -5.44 -3.24
CA LEU A 135 -9.67 -5.12 -4.64
C LEU A 135 -8.44 -4.24 -4.74
N ALA A 136 -7.73 -4.32 -5.87
CA ALA A 136 -6.59 -3.46 -6.17
C ALA A 136 -6.67 -2.88 -7.59
N VAL A 137 -6.45 -1.57 -7.69
CA VAL A 137 -6.24 -0.84 -8.94
C VAL A 137 -4.84 -0.24 -8.91
N MET A 138 -4.08 -0.43 -9.99
CA MET A 138 -2.66 -0.13 -10.03
C MET A 138 -2.29 0.80 -11.18
N ALA A 139 -1.47 1.80 -10.90
CA ALA A 139 -0.88 2.64 -11.92
C ALA A 139 0.09 1.84 -12.80
N GLU A 140 0.09 2.07 -14.11
CA GLU A 140 0.95 1.35 -15.04
C GLU A 140 2.45 1.45 -14.73
N HIS A 141 2.89 2.61 -14.23
CA HIS A 141 4.30 2.84 -13.86
C HIS A 141 4.71 2.15 -12.54
N ALA A 142 3.74 1.64 -11.77
CA ALA A 142 3.99 0.98 -10.50
C ALA A 142 4.51 -0.44 -10.68
N TRP A 143 5.04 -1.01 -9.60
CA TRP A 143 5.45 -2.42 -9.53
C TRP A 143 5.27 -2.97 -8.12
N ILE A 144 5.10 -4.28 -8.01
CA ILE A 144 4.93 -4.99 -6.74
C ILE A 144 6.17 -5.84 -6.45
N GLY A 145 6.57 -5.97 -5.20
CA GLY A 145 7.67 -6.86 -4.83
C GLY A 145 7.63 -7.35 -3.39
N GLN A 146 8.46 -8.36 -3.12
CA GLN A 146 8.83 -8.78 -1.77
C GLN A 146 10.29 -8.40 -1.48
N VAL A 147 10.68 -8.38 -0.21
CA VAL A 147 12.05 -8.03 0.22
C VAL A 147 12.66 -8.97 1.25
N GLY A 148 11.87 -9.88 1.84
CA GLY A 148 12.26 -10.65 3.03
C GLY A 148 13.66 -11.25 2.94
N THR A 149 13.92 -12.13 1.97
CA THR A 149 15.21 -12.81 1.85
C THR A 149 16.38 -11.87 1.50
N ARG A 150 16.12 -10.69 0.94
CA ARG A 150 17.16 -9.68 0.62
C ARG A 150 17.69 -8.97 1.88
N VAL A 151 16.87 -8.89 2.93
CA VAL A 151 17.21 -8.17 4.18
C VAL A 151 17.25 -9.09 5.41
N GLY A 152 17.23 -10.41 5.21
CA GLY A 152 17.22 -11.38 6.30
C GLY A 152 15.92 -11.40 7.12
N SER A 153 14.81 -10.96 6.52
CA SER A 153 13.48 -10.92 7.13
C SER A 153 12.54 -11.93 6.48
N VAL A 154 11.35 -12.11 7.07
CA VAL A 154 10.30 -13.01 6.59
C VAL A 154 9.04 -12.21 6.31
N ALA A 155 8.35 -12.54 5.21
CA ALA A 155 7.04 -11.97 4.90
C ALA A 155 5.99 -12.58 5.84
N ALA A 156 5.76 -11.90 6.96
CA ALA A 156 4.98 -12.36 8.12
C ALA A 156 3.63 -11.65 8.29
N GLY A 157 3.25 -10.79 7.33
CA GLY A 157 1.96 -10.12 7.25
C GLY A 157 0.96 -10.83 6.33
N GLY A 158 1.05 -12.16 6.19
CA GLY A 158 0.10 -12.96 5.41
C GLY A 158 0.54 -13.30 3.98
N ALA A 159 1.61 -12.68 3.44
CA ALA A 159 2.06 -12.95 2.07
C ALA A 159 2.34 -14.42 1.79
N THR A 160 2.95 -15.13 2.75
CA THR A 160 3.27 -16.55 2.60
C THR A 160 2.02 -17.45 2.57
N GLN A 161 0.87 -16.95 3.04
CA GLN A 161 -0.42 -17.64 3.00
C GLN A 161 -1.25 -17.23 1.78
N TRP A 162 -1.28 -15.94 1.42
CA TRP A 162 -2.15 -15.43 0.36
C TRP A 162 -1.56 -15.55 -1.04
N LEU A 163 -0.24 -15.38 -1.22
CA LEU A 163 0.36 -15.46 -2.56
C LEU A 163 0.07 -16.80 -3.25
N PRO A 164 0.18 -17.98 -2.61
CA PRO A 164 -0.16 -19.24 -3.26
C PRO A 164 -1.63 -19.31 -3.72
N ILE A 165 -2.55 -18.60 -3.05
CA ILE A 165 -3.97 -18.54 -3.39
C ILE A 165 -4.19 -17.56 -4.56
N MET A 166 -3.54 -16.40 -4.52
CA MET A 166 -3.72 -15.34 -5.52
C MET A 166 -3.01 -15.65 -6.84
N ILE A 167 -1.76 -16.11 -6.78
CA ILE A 167 -0.90 -16.27 -7.98
C ILE A 167 -0.39 -17.69 -8.20
N GLY A 168 -0.78 -18.65 -7.35
CA GLY A 168 -0.29 -20.03 -7.43
C GLY A 168 1.09 -20.25 -6.78
N ASP A 169 1.33 -21.47 -6.33
CA ASP A 169 2.49 -21.83 -5.50
C ASP A 169 3.86 -21.51 -6.13
N ARG A 170 4.06 -21.84 -7.41
CA ARG A 170 5.37 -21.63 -8.06
C ARG A 170 5.73 -20.15 -8.20
N ARG A 171 4.78 -19.32 -8.64
CA ARG A 171 4.97 -17.87 -8.75
C ARG A 171 5.14 -17.23 -7.36
N ALA A 172 4.41 -17.72 -6.35
CA ALA A 172 4.58 -17.28 -4.97
C ALA A 172 6.01 -17.56 -4.45
N ARG A 173 6.53 -18.77 -4.66
CA ARG A 173 7.92 -19.11 -4.30
C ARG A 173 8.94 -18.27 -5.05
N GLU A 174 8.75 -18.06 -6.35
CA GLU A 174 9.62 -17.21 -7.17
C GLU A 174 9.70 -15.79 -6.59
N MET A 175 8.54 -15.18 -6.31
CA MET A 175 8.45 -13.83 -5.75
C MET A 175 9.10 -13.74 -4.37
N LEU A 176 8.85 -14.72 -3.48
CA LEU A 176 9.37 -14.74 -2.10
C LEU A 176 10.86 -15.08 -2.02
N LEU A 177 11.39 -15.91 -2.93
CA LEU A 177 12.78 -16.34 -2.91
C LEU A 177 13.69 -15.34 -3.63
N PHE A 178 13.28 -14.83 -4.80
CA PHE A 178 14.11 -13.96 -5.64
C PHE A 178 13.86 -12.46 -5.42
N ASN A 179 12.73 -12.07 -4.82
CA ASN A 179 12.38 -10.66 -4.56
C ASN A 179 12.46 -9.78 -5.82
N GLY A 180 12.06 -10.33 -6.97
CA GLY A 180 12.01 -9.62 -8.24
C GLY A 180 10.90 -8.57 -8.27
N GLN A 181 11.06 -7.55 -9.11
CA GLN A 181 9.99 -6.59 -9.38
C GLN A 181 8.97 -7.22 -10.30
N ILE A 182 7.69 -7.14 -9.94
CA ILE A 182 6.56 -7.57 -10.75
C ILE A 182 5.90 -6.30 -11.33
N PRO A 183 6.11 -5.99 -12.63
CA PRO A 183 5.51 -4.81 -13.26
C PRO A 183 3.99 -4.93 -13.36
N ALA A 184 3.29 -3.81 -13.53
CA ALA A 184 1.83 -3.74 -13.55
C ALA A 184 1.16 -4.76 -14.49
N ALA A 185 1.63 -4.90 -15.73
CA ALA A 185 1.08 -5.87 -16.68
C ALA A 185 1.18 -7.33 -16.19
N GLN A 186 2.31 -7.70 -15.56
CA GLN A 186 2.49 -9.02 -14.97
C GLN A 186 1.67 -9.21 -13.69
N ALA A 187 1.54 -8.15 -12.88
CA ALA A 187 0.69 -8.18 -11.69
C ALA A 187 -0.78 -8.43 -12.06
N LEU A 188 -1.26 -7.83 -13.15
CA LEU A 188 -2.60 -8.08 -13.69
C LEU A 188 -2.75 -9.52 -14.21
N ASP A 189 -1.82 -9.98 -15.06
CA ASP A 189 -1.83 -11.36 -15.60
C ASP A 189 -1.81 -12.43 -14.50
N TRP A 190 -1.08 -12.17 -13.42
CA TRP A 190 -0.97 -13.10 -12.30
C TRP A 190 -2.17 -13.05 -11.37
N GLY A 191 -3.02 -12.02 -11.44
CA GLY A 191 -4.15 -11.82 -10.53
C GLY A 191 -3.77 -11.16 -9.20
N LEU A 192 -2.63 -10.49 -9.10
CA LEU A 192 -2.26 -9.68 -7.92
C LEU A 192 -3.09 -8.40 -7.81
N VAL A 193 -3.59 -7.90 -8.94
CA VAL A 193 -4.42 -6.71 -9.01
C VAL A 193 -5.57 -6.94 -9.97
N ASN A 194 -6.69 -6.25 -9.76
CA ASN A 194 -7.89 -6.40 -10.58
C ASN A 194 -7.83 -5.54 -11.84
N ARG A 195 -7.14 -4.39 -11.78
CA ARG A 195 -7.06 -3.46 -12.91
C ARG A 195 -5.74 -2.70 -12.90
N VAL A 196 -5.22 -2.47 -14.11
CA VAL A 196 -4.13 -1.53 -14.36
C VAL A 196 -4.66 -0.38 -15.18
N VAL A 197 -4.22 0.85 -14.88
CA VAL A 197 -4.62 2.06 -15.58
C VAL A 197 -3.40 2.83 -16.11
N PRO A 198 -3.50 3.45 -17.29
CA PRO A 198 -2.43 4.30 -17.83
C PRO A 198 -2.07 5.40 -16.83
N SER A 199 -0.77 5.61 -16.63
CA SER A 199 -0.26 6.61 -15.68
C SER A 199 0.93 7.41 -16.20
N VAL A 200 1.34 7.16 -17.44
CA VAL A 200 2.40 7.90 -18.12
C VAL A 200 1.74 8.81 -19.14
N THR A 201 2.12 10.08 -19.14
CA THR A 201 1.71 11.03 -20.18
C THR A 201 2.92 11.54 -20.93
N LYS A 202 2.75 11.89 -22.21
CA LYS A 202 3.69 12.72 -22.97
C LYS A 202 2.94 13.95 -23.49
N ASP A 203 3.43 15.14 -23.15
CA ASP A 203 2.81 16.42 -23.53
C ASP A 203 1.31 16.51 -23.15
N GLY A 204 0.93 15.85 -22.04
CA GLY A 204 -0.45 15.79 -21.53
C GLY A 204 -1.31 14.64 -22.05
N GLU A 205 -0.84 13.86 -23.03
CA GLU A 205 -1.57 12.70 -23.56
C GLU A 205 -1.14 11.40 -22.88
N PHE A 206 -2.12 10.60 -22.43
CA PHE A 206 -1.85 9.30 -21.80
C PHE A 206 -1.29 8.29 -22.81
N ILE A 207 -0.25 7.57 -22.39
CA ILE A 207 0.33 6.45 -23.09
C ILE A 207 -0.19 5.17 -22.44
N GLU A 208 -0.77 4.27 -23.23
CA GLU A 208 -1.13 2.92 -22.80
C GLU A 208 0.02 1.97 -23.12
N GLY A 209 0.35 1.06 -22.20
CA GLY A 209 1.44 0.11 -22.36
C GLY A 209 2.81 0.79 -22.37
N ALA A 210 3.02 1.83 -21.55
CA ALA A 210 4.28 2.57 -21.53
C ALA A 210 5.49 1.65 -21.31
N THR A 211 6.51 1.82 -22.14
CA THR A 211 7.76 1.08 -22.03
C THR A 211 8.52 1.47 -20.77
N LYS A 212 9.46 0.62 -20.33
CA LYS A 212 10.32 0.92 -19.16
C LYS A 212 11.07 2.25 -19.30
N GLU A 213 11.50 2.60 -20.52
CA GLU A 213 12.20 3.86 -20.74
C GLU A 213 11.26 5.07 -20.63
N GLN A 214 10.04 4.96 -21.19
CA GLN A 214 9.03 6.02 -21.04
C GLN A 214 8.61 6.23 -19.59
N ILE A 215 8.44 5.13 -18.83
CA ILE A 215 8.19 5.20 -17.38
C ILE A 215 9.35 5.92 -16.67
N ARG A 216 10.60 5.62 -17.04
CA ARG A 216 11.78 6.27 -16.45
C ARG A 216 11.86 7.76 -16.79
N GLN A 217 11.59 8.14 -18.03
CA GLN A 217 11.53 9.54 -18.46
C GLN A 217 10.42 10.28 -17.69
N ALA A 218 9.24 9.66 -17.56
CA ALA A 218 8.10 10.20 -16.83
C ALA A 218 8.38 10.42 -15.34
N GLN A 219 9.03 9.45 -14.68
CA GLN A 219 9.44 9.56 -13.27
C GLN A 219 10.44 10.69 -13.02
N LYS A 220 11.19 11.11 -14.05
CA LYS A 220 12.13 12.22 -13.97
C LYS A 220 11.56 13.55 -14.48
N GLY A 221 10.42 13.54 -15.16
CA GLY A 221 9.86 14.72 -15.81
C GLY A 221 10.65 15.17 -17.06
N GLU A 222 11.28 14.25 -17.79
CA GLU A 222 12.13 14.54 -18.96
C GLU A 222 11.34 14.45 -20.28
N ASP A 223 11.73 15.22 -21.30
CA ASP A 223 11.24 15.12 -22.69
C ASP A 223 9.70 15.17 -22.87
N GLY A 224 9.03 15.96 -22.03
CA GLY A 224 7.57 16.09 -22.02
C GLY A 224 6.83 14.93 -21.34
N TYR A 225 7.56 13.94 -20.81
CA TYR A 225 6.97 12.83 -20.06
C TYR A 225 6.69 13.22 -18.61
N ALA A 226 5.57 12.74 -18.08
CA ALA A 226 5.21 12.90 -16.67
C ALA A 226 4.39 11.71 -16.16
N ILE A 227 4.42 11.50 -14.84
CA ILE A 227 3.47 10.62 -14.17
C ILE A 227 2.18 11.39 -13.90
N CYS A 228 1.05 10.84 -14.32
CA CYS A 228 -0.28 11.40 -14.10
C CYS A 228 -1.18 10.31 -13.53
N LEU A 229 -1.81 10.60 -12.38
CA LEU A 229 -2.65 9.63 -11.66
C LEU A 229 -4.15 9.88 -11.84
N ASP A 230 -4.56 10.76 -12.76
CA ASP A 230 -5.97 11.14 -12.92
C ASP A 230 -6.87 9.99 -13.39
N ARG A 231 -6.29 8.94 -13.99
CA ARG A 231 -6.99 7.71 -14.37
C ARG A 231 -6.98 6.62 -13.29
N LEU A 232 -6.32 6.87 -12.16
CA LEU A 232 -6.18 5.96 -11.02
C LEU A 232 -7.08 6.34 -9.86
#